data_AF-A0AA43HK22-F1
#
_entry.id   AF-A0AA43HK22-F1
#
_cell.length_a   1.000
_cell.length_b   1.000
_cell.length_c   1.000
_cell.angle_alpha   90.00
_cell.angle_beta   90.00
_cell.angle_gamma   90.00
#
_symmetry.space_group_name_H-M   'P 1'
#
loop_
_entity.id
_entity.type
_entity.pdbx_description
1 polymer ?
#
loop_
_entity_poly.entity_id
_entity_poly.type
_entity_poly.pdbx_seq_one_letter_code
_entity_poly.pdbx_strand_id
1 'polypeptide(L)'
;MVCLLLFMRNLLPEHRVIRGCEYHHCKSGNIRRGHAFGFAMCEWHHERKPLQGKSFQWMSRVYGWSLKEGSRTFHDLYGSDDELIDQQTYINELRLKHDRIQAIYG
;
A
#
# COMPACT_ATOMS: atom_id res chain seq x y z
N MET A 1 -1.89 1.78 -0.46
CA MET A 1 -1.75 0.46 -1.13
C MET A 1 -0.42 0.34 -1.87
N VAL A 2 0.71 0.14 -1.18
CA VAL A 2 2.05 0.19 -1.82
C VAL A 2 2.28 -0.92 -2.85
N CYS A 3 1.86 -2.16 -2.58
CA CYS A 3 2.00 -3.25 -3.57
C CYS A 3 1.31 -2.92 -4.91
N LEU A 4 0.17 -2.23 -4.86
CA LEU A 4 -0.54 -1.83 -6.07
C LEU A 4 0.19 -0.70 -6.80
N LEU A 5 0.74 0.27 -6.08
CA LEU A 5 1.59 1.31 -6.65
C LEU A 5 2.80 0.71 -7.37
N LEU A 6 3.46 -0.29 -6.78
CA LEU A 6 4.57 -0.99 -7.42
C LEU A 6 4.15 -1.72 -8.70
N PHE A 7 2.97 -2.35 -8.70
CA PHE A 7 2.41 -2.96 -9.91
C PHE A 7 2.10 -1.92 -10.99
N MET A 8 1.47 -0.80 -10.63
CA MET A 8 1.18 0.29 -11.56
C MET A 8 2.46 0.91 -12.17
N ARG A 9 3.57 0.86 -11.43
CA ARG A 9 4.91 1.28 -11.91
C ARG A 9 5.66 0.17 -12.65
N ASN A 10 5.03 -0.99 -12.89
CA ASN A 10 5.64 -2.17 -13.52
C ASN A 10 6.86 -2.74 -12.76
N LEU A 11 6.89 -2.58 -11.44
CA LEU A 11 7.96 -3.04 -10.56
C LEU A 11 7.60 -4.31 -9.77
N LEU A 12 6.32 -4.66 -9.72
CA LEU A 12 5.82 -5.86 -9.04
C LEU A 12 4.80 -6.55 -9.97
N PRO A 13 4.95 -7.85 -10.29
CA PRO A 13 3.98 -8.54 -11.14
C PRO A 13 2.64 -8.70 -10.41
N GLU A 14 1.54 -8.72 -11.17
CA GLU A 14 0.17 -8.75 -10.64
C GLU A 14 -0.05 -9.87 -9.61
N HIS A 15 0.44 -11.08 -9.90
CA HIS A 15 0.28 -12.26 -9.03
C HIS A 15 0.97 -12.14 -7.65
N ARG A 16 1.79 -11.10 -7.44
CA ARG A 16 2.43 -10.80 -6.15
C ARG A 16 1.81 -9.60 -5.45
N VAL A 17 0.81 -8.95 -6.04
CA VAL A 17 0.15 -7.81 -5.41
C VAL A 17 -0.67 -8.28 -4.23
N ILE A 18 -0.25 -7.91 -3.03
CA ILE A 18 -1.02 -8.13 -1.81
C ILE A 18 -2.00 -6.97 -1.65
N ARG A 19 -3.30 -7.27 -1.73
CA ARG A 19 -4.38 -6.28 -1.62
C ARG A 19 -4.85 -6.14 -0.18
N GLY A 20 -4.25 -5.20 0.55
CA GLY A 20 -4.67 -4.78 1.90
C GLY A 20 -4.41 -5.84 2.99
N CYS A 21 -3.85 -5.43 4.12
CA CYS A 21 -3.64 -6.32 5.25
C CYS A 21 -3.74 -5.57 6.59
N GLU A 22 -3.25 -4.33 6.64
CA GLU A 22 -3.33 -3.46 7.81
C GLU A 22 -3.62 -2.01 7.40
N TYR A 23 -4.34 -1.27 8.26
CA TYR A 23 -4.68 0.15 8.04
C TYR A 23 -3.69 1.05 8.77
N HIS A 24 -2.86 1.75 8.02
CA HIS A 24 -1.88 2.70 8.56
C HIS A 24 -2.57 4.02 8.90
N HIS A 25 -2.41 4.48 10.14
CA HIS A 25 -2.94 5.77 10.59
C HIS A 25 -1.85 6.84 10.47
N CYS A 26 -2.09 7.83 9.60
CA CYS A 26 -1.14 8.92 9.39
C CYS A 26 -1.07 9.84 10.62
N LYS A 27 0.10 10.42 10.85
CA LYS A 27 0.35 11.32 11.98
C LYS A 27 0.81 12.70 11.49
N SER A 28 0.55 13.74 12.29
CA SER A 28 1.15 15.06 12.16
C SER A 28 1.68 15.49 13.52
N GLY A 29 2.95 15.89 13.61
CA GLY A 29 3.58 16.21 14.91
C GLY A 29 3.50 15.05 15.92
N ASN A 30 3.58 13.79 15.45
CA ASN A 30 3.40 12.56 16.23
C ASN A 30 1.96 12.31 16.78
N ILE A 31 0.99 13.15 16.42
CA ILE A 31 -0.43 12.97 16.77
C ILE A 31 -1.16 12.29 15.60
N ARG A 32 -2.02 11.30 15.89
CA ARG A 32 -2.86 10.65 14.86
C ARG A 32 -3.86 11.65 14.29
N ARG A 33 -3.96 11.75 12.96
CA ARG A 33 -4.84 12.71 12.26
C ARG A 33 -6.32 12.33 12.30
N GLY A 34 -6.65 11.09 12.71
CA GLY A 34 -8.00 10.54 12.75
C GLY A 34 -8.18 9.38 11.77
N HIS A 35 -9.29 8.64 11.89
CA HIS A 35 -9.51 7.41 11.10
C HIS A 35 -9.66 7.68 9.59
N ALA A 36 -10.08 8.87 9.19
CA ALA A 36 -10.19 9.25 7.78
C ALA A 36 -8.82 9.47 7.11
N PHE A 37 -7.73 9.56 7.88
CA PHE A 37 -6.39 9.84 7.37
C PHE A 37 -5.51 8.60 7.52
N GLY A 38 -5.70 7.67 6.59
CA GLY A 38 -4.95 6.44 6.57
C GLY A 38 -5.07 5.67 5.25
N PHE A 39 -4.15 4.74 5.07
CA PHE A 39 -4.09 3.93 3.87
C PHE A 39 -3.71 2.48 4.19
N ALA A 40 -4.21 1.57 3.37
CA ALA A 40 -3.98 0.14 3.49
C ALA A 40 -2.58 -0.23 2.98
N MET A 41 -1.91 -1.07 3.74
CA MET A 41 -0.61 -1.67 3.41
C MET A 41 -0.64 -3.18 3.65
N CYS A 42 0.28 -3.90 3.00
CA CYS A 42 0.56 -5.27 3.40
C CYS A 42 1.46 -5.28 4.64
N GLU A 43 1.52 -6.42 5.34
CA GLU A 43 2.31 -6.54 6.57
C GLU A 43 3.81 -6.30 6.36
N TRP A 44 4.34 -6.57 5.16
CA TRP A 44 5.72 -6.23 4.83
C TRP A 44 5.92 -4.71 4.78
N HIS A 45 5.15 -4.01 3.94
CA HIS A 45 5.29 -2.56 3.79
C HIS A 45 4.95 -1.79 5.08
N HIS A 46 4.06 -2.32 5.91
CA HIS A 46 3.67 -1.67 7.17
C HIS A 46 4.58 -2.02 8.35
N GLU A 47 4.75 -3.31 8.62
CA GLU A 47 5.34 -3.83 9.86
C GLU A 47 6.64 -4.63 9.64
N ARG A 48 7.11 -4.71 8.39
CA ARG A 48 8.30 -5.49 8.00
C ARG A 48 8.18 -6.97 8.36
N LYS A 49 6.96 -7.50 8.40
CA LYS A 49 6.73 -8.93 8.61
C LYS A 49 6.92 -9.66 7.28
N PRO A 50 7.88 -10.60 7.18
CA PRO A 50 8.10 -11.32 5.93
C PRO A 50 6.96 -12.31 5.68
N LEU A 51 6.69 -12.59 4.40
CA LEU A 51 5.83 -13.71 4.03
C LEU A 51 6.41 -15.03 4.57
N GLN A 52 5.54 -15.96 4.92
CA GLN A 52 5.94 -17.25 5.47
C GLN A 52 6.98 -17.93 4.56
N GLY A 53 8.08 -18.39 5.17
CA GLY A 53 9.18 -19.06 4.46
C GLY A 53 10.03 -18.14 3.58
N LYS A 54 9.87 -16.81 3.64
CA LYS A 54 10.71 -15.85 2.94
C LYS A 54 11.66 -15.13 3.90
N SER A 55 12.89 -14.90 3.47
CA SER A 55 13.86 -14.11 4.21
C SER A 55 13.60 -12.62 4.03
N PHE A 56 14.06 -11.79 4.98
CA PHE A 56 14.06 -10.33 4.85
C PHE A 56 14.75 -9.86 3.57
N GLN A 57 15.87 -10.48 3.19
CA GLN A 57 16.60 -10.15 1.97
C GLN A 57 15.74 -10.40 0.72
N TRP A 58 15.03 -11.52 0.67
CA TRP A 58 14.12 -11.82 -0.43
C TRP A 58 12.97 -10.82 -0.46
N MET A 59 12.39 -10.50 0.69
CA MET A 59 11.29 -9.53 0.81
C MET A 59 11.72 -8.15 0.32
N SER A 60 12.87 -7.64 0.77
CA SER A 60 13.42 -6.36 0.32
C SER A 60 13.70 -6.35 -1.19
N ARG A 61 14.25 -7.43 -1.74
CA ARG A 61 14.50 -7.55 -3.19
C ARG A 61 13.22 -7.54 -4.03
N VAL A 62 12.14 -8.17 -3.55
CA VAL A 62 10.91 -8.38 -4.33
C VAL A 62 9.89 -7.28 -4.10
N TYR A 63 9.69 -6.87 -2.85
CA TYR A 63 8.68 -5.90 -2.44
C TYR A 63 9.27 -4.52 -2.13
N GLY A 64 10.59 -4.38 -2.09
CA GLY A 64 11.25 -3.12 -1.76
C GLY A 64 11.24 -2.81 -0.26
N TRP A 65 11.43 -1.53 0.03
CA TRP A 65 11.58 -0.95 1.37
C TRP A 65 10.28 -1.03 2.20
N SER A 66 10.40 -1.41 3.47
CA SER A 66 9.30 -1.33 4.45
C SER A 66 9.30 0.01 5.21
N LEU A 67 8.15 0.46 5.69
CA LEU A 67 8.05 1.66 6.51
C LEU A 67 8.91 1.57 7.79
N LYS A 68 9.01 0.37 8.39
CA LYS A 68 9.86 0.14 9.58
C LYS A 68 11.35 0.11 9.28
N GLU A 69 11.76 0.07 8.01
CA GLU A 69 13.17 0.20 7.63
C GLU A 69 13.60 1.67 7.57
N GLY A 70 12.65 2.60 7.48
CA GLY A 70 12.91 4.02 7.62
C GLY A 70 11.85 4.86 6.91
N SER A 71 11.17 5.73 7.66
CA SER A 71 10.06 6.54 7.15
C SER A 71 10.48 7.47 6.01
N ARG A 72 11.59 8.20 6.15
CA ARG A 72 12.05 9.14 5.12
C ARG A 72 12.25 8.43 3.78
N THR A 73 13.08 7.39 3.76
CA THR A 73 13.33 6.59 2.55
C THR A 73 12.07 5.96 1.98
N PHE A 74 11.15 5.50 2.84
CA PHE A 74 9.87 4.97 2.41
C PHE A 74 9.05 6.03 1.64
N HIS A 75 8.92 7.23 2.20
CA HIS A 75 8.17 8.33 1.57
C HIS A 75 8.88 8.86 0.31
N ASP A 76 10.22 8.87 0.28
CA ASP A 76 10.99 9.22 -0.93
C ASP A 76 10.73 8.23 -2.09
N LEU A 77 10.58 6.94 -1.78
CA LEU A 77 10.36 5.90 -2.80
C LEU A 77 8.90 5.82 -3.26
N TYR A 78 7.95 5.99 -2.35
CA TYR A 78 6.54 5.67 -2.62
C TYR A 78 5.61 6.88 -2.67
N GLY A 79 6.05 8.04 -2.19
CA GLY A 79 5.24 9.24 -2.03
C GLY A 79 4.87 9.48 -0.57
N SER A 80 4.38 10.69 -0.31
CA SER A 80 3.88 11.14 0.99
C SER A 80 2.63 10.39 1.45
N ASP A 81 2.29 10.51 2.74
CA ASP A 81 1.06 9.93 3.30
C ASP A 81 -0.20 10.40 2.55
N ASP A 82 -0.28 11.69 2.22
CA ASP A 82 -1.45 12.25 1.51
C ASP A 82 -1.52 11.70 0.07
N GLU A 83 -0.41 11.61 -0.65
CA GLU A 83 -0.38 10.99 -1.99
C GLU A 83 -0.79 9.51 -1.97
N LEU A 84 -0.40 8.76 -0.93
CA LEU A 84 -0.77 7.36 -0.77
C LEU A 84 -2.25 7.19 -0.41
N ILE A 85 -2.84 8.14 0.32
CA ILE A 85 -4.29 8.21 0.57
C ILE A 85 -5.01 8.50 -0.74
N ASP A 86 -4.59 9.52 -1.49
CA ASP A 86 -5.23 9.91 -2.75
C ASP A 86 -5.22 8.77 -3.78
N GLN A 87 -4.09 8.08 -3.92
CA GLN A 87 -3.98 6.89 -4.77
C GLN A 87 -4.96 5.79 -4.33
N GLN A 88 -5.08 5.53 -3.02
CA GLN A 88 -6.03 4.53 -2.53
C GLN A 88 -7.48 4.94 -2.81
N THR A 89 -7.82 6.21 -2.58
CA THR A 89 -9.15 6.76 -2.83
C THR A 89 -9.53 6.59 -4.30
N TYR A 90 -8.63 6.97 -5.21
CA TYR A 90 -8.82 6.81 -6.64
C TYR A 90 -9.08 5.35 -7.05
N ILE A 91 -8.30 4.40 -6.54
CA ILE A 91 -8.49 2.97 -6.83
C ILE A 91 -9.82 2.45 -6.28
N ASN A 92 -10.19 2.87 -5.07
CA ASN A 92 -11.47 2.49 -4.48
C ASN A 92 -12.65 3.01 -5.31
N GLU A 93 -12.58 4.24 -5.81
CA GLU A 93 -13.60 4.79 -6.72
C GLU A 93 -13.68 4.03 -8.04
N LEU A 94 -12.55 3.64 -8.63
CA LEU A 94 -12.51 2.83 -9.85
C LEU A 94 -13.18 1.47 -9.64
N ARG A 95 -12.91 0.81 -8.51
CA ARG A 95 -13.56 -0.47 -8.16
C ARG A 95 -15.06 -0.32 -8.03
N LEU A 96 -15.52 0.70 -7.30
CA LEU A 96 -16.95 0.99 -7.17
C LEU A 96 -17.63 1.25 -8.51
N LYS A 97 -16.95 1.92 -9.46
CA LYS A 97 -17.46 2.11 -10.83
C LYS A 97 -17.53 0.79 -11.58
N HIS A 98 -16.46 -0.02 -11.54
CA HIS A 98 -16.42 -1.32 -12.18
C HIS A 98 -17.53 -2.25 -11.67
N ASP A 99 -17.68 -2.37 -10.35
CA ASP A 99 -18.66 -3.26 -9.73
C ASP A 99 -20.09 -2.85 -10.06
N ARG A 100 -20.37 -1.54 -10.14
CA ARG A 100 -21.67 -1.02 -10.60
C ARG A 100 -21.95 -1.36 -12.06
N ILE A 101 -20.96 -1.25 -12.95
CA ILE A 101 -21.12 -1.62 -14.36
C ILE A 101 -21.39 -3.12 -14.48
N GLN A 102 -20.60 -3.95 -13.79
CA GLN A 102 -20.80 -5.41 -13.77
C GLN A 102 -22.20 -5.77 -13.26
N ALA A 103 -22.70 -5.12 -12.21
CA ALA A 103 -24.03 -5.38 -11.68
C ALA A 103 -25.18 -4.99 -12.63
N ILE A 104 -24.96 -4.10 -13.60
CA ILE A 104 -25.97 -3.65 -14.56
C ILE A 104 -25.93 -4.49 -15.85
N TYR A 105 -24.74 -4.92 -16.28
CA TYR A 105 -24.51 -5.49 -17.61
C TYR A 105 -23.97 -6.93 -17.63
N GLY A 106 -23.68 -7.52 -16.47
CA GLY A 106 -23.26 -8.93 -16.31
C GLY A 106 -24.41 -9.80 -15.80
#